data_AF-I4A7Q2-F1
#
_entry.id   AF-I4A7Q2-F1
#
_cell.length_a   1.000
_cell.length_b   1.000
_cell.length_c   1.000
_cell.angle_alpha   90.00
_cell.angle_beta   90.00
_cell.angle_gamma   90.00
#
_symmetry.space_group_name_H-M   'P 1'
#
loop_
_entity.id
_entity.type
_entity.pdbx_description
1 polymer ?
#
loop_
_entity_poly.entity_id
_entity_poly.type
_entity_poly.pdbx_seq_one_letter_code
_entity_poly.pdbx_strand_id
1 'polypeptide(L)'
;MGIGILLEELIDIAQTSKTDFAISMNMTPSGLSKILTGKRLPLFREKRIFCRQAANYFAEAIYGRGCYLKFETIFPVIYDFSSHYELEMFLAYAIEYELDKVLSTENNINLDYPEREFGFLGKKTILNMFCVIVSDAIVDKGADPLEFYSTLPLFNRYYSDIFQRIKIVTSKKRKNISFNHLFNMSSLETTYDASYSNVLFPLVAAQQYVDLNLWQINKEIDSSFLLMKGQFLLLFSIQIDGTPLMVVITHKGYLASFFNSLMKKDVKKISYSRKEAIAALEANSPLSDRLINTPIDAVYNFISIGYLVEKRDLETMEGHELVKEKILKLFKNILVKETTFFVTLDAMMSIFATGKAIVPLMGAVDIAPEQRVSYLQRFDSYINEESRDKIKIVNSEQPKVAVLCSQGLSLIYWIDHDYESEKIYCFETDVINNLLDREVAGSTLSIMDFSPELWQSYLDELLKTKLHNL
;
A
#
# COMPACT_ATOMS: atom_id res chain seq x y z
N MET A 1 -12.52 19.53 -2.05
CA MET A 1 -12.52 19.71 -3.52
C MET A 1 -13.43 20.85 -3.98
N GLY A 2 -14.71 20.88 -3.58
CA GLY A 2 -15.66 21.92 -3.98
C GLY A 2 -16.44 21.54 -5.25
N ILE A 3 -17.74 21.82 -5.26
CA ILE A 3 -18.65 21.42 -6.35
C ILE A 3 -18.26 21.97 -7.72
N GLY A 4 -17.74 23.20 -7.78
CA GLY A 4 -17.30 23.82 -9.02
C GLY A 4 -16.16 23.05 -9.68
N ILE A 5 -15.12 22.76 -8.89
CA ILE A 5 -13.96 21.98 -9.33
C ILE A 5 -14.39 20.59 -9.78
N LEU A 6 -15.23 19.91 -8.99
CA LEU A 6 -15.75 18.58 -9.35
C LEU A 6 -16.47 18.60 -10.71
N LEU A 7 -17.40 19.53 -10.91
CA LEU A 7 -18.17 19.58 -12.16
C LEU A 7 -17.31 20.01 -13.36
N GLU A 8 -16.34 20.91 -13.18
CA GLU A 8 -15.41 21.30 -14.26
C GLU A 8 -14.55 20.11 -14.69
N GLU A 9 -13.95 19.39 -13.74
CA GLU A 9 -13.15 18.19 -14.04
C GLU A 9 -14.00 17.09 -14.70
N LEU A 10 -15.25 16.91 -14.27
CA LEU A 10 -16.15 15.94 -14.92
C LEU A 10 -16.51 16.32 -16.36
N ILE A 11 -16.68 17.61 -16.65
CA ILE A 11 -16.91 18.11 -18.02
C ILE A 11 -15.67 17.84 -18.89
N ASP A 12 -14.48 18.09 -18.37
CA ASP A 12 -13.23 17.88 -19.07
C ASP A 12 -12.97 16.38 -19.32
N ILE A 13 -13.20 15.53 -18.32
CA ILE A 13 -13.09 14.06 -18.45
C ILE A 13 -14.10 13.50 -19.46
N ALA A 14 -15.32 14.06 -19.50
CA ALA A 14 -16.34 13.70 -20.47
C ALA A 14 -16.09 14.26 -21.88
N GLN A 15 -15.10 15.15 -22.05
CA GLN A 15 -14.80 15.83 -23.30
C GLN A 15 -16.02 16.55 -23.89
N THR A 16 -16.83 17.14 -23.02
CA THR A 16 -18.06 17.86 -23.40
C THR A 16 -17.93 19.36 -23.14
N SER A 17 -18.81 20.18 -23.72
CA SER A 17 -18.81 21.61 -23.45
C SER A 17 -19.68 21.95 -22.23
N LYS A 18 -19.32 23.03 -21.51
CA LYS A 18 -20.15 23.59 -20.43
C LYS A 18 -21.56 23.95 -20.94
N THR A 19 -21.68 24.32 -22.21
CA THR A 19 -22.98 24.66 -22.84
C THR A 19 -23.85 23.42 -22.99
N ASP A 20 -23.30 22.32 -23.50
CA ASP A 20 -24.04 21.07 -23.71
C ASP A 20 -24.48 20.46 -22.38
N PHE A 21 -23.62 20.54 -21.37
CA PHE A 21 -23.98 20.13 -20.00
C PHE A 21 -25.08 21.03 -19.40
N ALA A 22 -25.03 22.34 -19.60
CA ALA A 22 -26.11 23.23 -19.13
C ALA A 22 -27.46 22.88 -19.77
N ILE A 23 -27.46 22.61 -21.08
CA ILE A 23 -28.66 22.23 -21.83
C ILE A 23 -29.23 20.90 -21.31
N SER A 24 -28.38 19.88 -21.07
CA SER A 24 -28.84 18.58 -20.57
C SER A 24 -29.43 18.67 -19.16
N MET A 25 -28.98 19.64 -18.35
CA MET A 25 -29.54 19.91 -17.03
C MET A 25 -30.76 20.84 -17.05
N ASN A 26 -31.34 21.13 -18.22
CA ASN A 26 -32.46 22.06 -18.41
C ASN A 26 -32.19 23.46 -17.80
N MET A 27 -30.96 23.96 -17.92
CA MET A 27 -30.56 25.26 -17.39
C MET A 27 -29.80 26.11 -18.41
N THR A 28 -29.73 27.42 -18.15
CA THR A 28 -28.94 28.32 -19.00
C THR A 28 -27.45 28.19 -18.66
N PRO A 29 -26.53 28.43 -19.62
CA PRO A 29 -25.09 28.47 -19.33
C PRO A 29 -24.71 29.46 -18.23
N SER A 30 -25.42 30.59 -18.13
CA SER A 30 -25.27 31.54 -17.01
C SER A 30 -25.72 30.95 -15.67
N GLY A 31 -26.80 30.15 -15.66
CA GLY A 31 -27.26 29.39 -14.50
C GLY A 31 -26.22 28.38 -14.01
N LEU A 32 -25.66 27.59 -14.93
CA LEU A 32 -24.58 26.65 -14.63
C LEU A 32 -23.33 27.38 -14.12
N SER A 33 -22.92 28.48 -14.76
CA SER A 33 -21.76 29.26 -14.32
C SER A 33 -21.89 29.77 -12.89
N LYS A 34 -23.11 30.09 -12.43
CA LYS A 34 -23.36 30.44 -11.02
C LYS A 34 -23.17 29.25 -10.07
N ILE A 35 -23.49 28.03 -10.50
CA ILE A 35 -23.23 26.80 -9.72
C ILE A 35 -21.72 26.52 -9.67
N LEU A 36 -21.04 26.58 -10.81
CA LEU A 36 -19.59 26.34 -10.90
C LEU A 36 -18.78 27.36 -10.07
N THR A 37 -19.25 28.61 -10.02
CA THR A 37 -18.60 29.66 -9.22
C THR A 37 -19.04 29.69 -7.76
N GLY A 38 -19.89 28.76 -7.32
CA GLY A 38 -20.43 28.72 -5.96
C GLY A 38 -21.32 29.91 -5.60
N LYS A 39 -21.83 30.67 -6.58
CA LYS A 39 -22.69 31.84 -6.39
C LYS A 39 -24.18 31.50 -6.29
N ARG A 40 -24.56 30.27 -6.64
CA ARG A 40 -25.93 29.76 -6.55
C ARG A 40 -25.89 28.25 -6.42
N LEU A 41 -26.64 27.69 -5.46
CA LEU A 41 -26.85 26.25 -5.35
C LEU A 41 -28.25 25.86 -5.85
N PRO A 42 -28.43 24.60 -6.32
CA PRO A 42 -29.75 24.05 -6.58
C PRO A 42 -30.61 24.10 -5.31
N LEU A 43 -31.92 24.36 -5.46
CA LEU A 43 -32.84 24.32 -4.32
C LEU A 43 -32.90 22.90 -3.75
N PHE A 44 -33.15 22.76 -2.45
CA PHE A 44 -33.16 21.45 -1.76
C PHE A 44 -34.09 20.40 -2.43
N ARG A 45 -35.22 20.86 -3.00
CA ARG A 45 -36.18 20.02 -3.73
C ARG A 45 -35.65 19.55 -5.10
N GLU A 46 -34.75 20.32 -5.70
CA GLU A 46 -34.17 20.06 -7.03
C GLU A 46 -32.82 19.34 -6.93
N LYS A 47 -32.14 19.40 -5.77
CA LYS A 47 -30.81 18.80 -5.52
C LYS A 47 -30.74 17.35 -6.00
N ARG A 48 -31.66 16.50 -5.52
CA ARG A 48 -31.65 15.06 -5.86
C ARG A 48 -31.87 14.80 -7.35
N ILE A 49 -32.68 15.62 -7.99
CA ILE A 49 -32.96 15.51 -9.44
C ILE A 49 -31.70 15.94 -10.21
N PHE A 50 -31.11 17.07 -9.83
CA PHE A 50 -29.86 17.57 -10.41
C PHE A 50 -28.72 16.55 -10.28
N CYS A 51 -28.46 16.02 -9.08
CA CYS A 51 -27.40 15.03 -8.86
C CYS A 51 -27.57 13.79 -9.76
N ARG A 52 -28.79 13.27 -9.88
CA ARG A 52 -29.07 12.10 -10.72
C ARG A 52 -28.93 12.40 -12.21
N GLN A 53 -29.46 13.54 -12.66
CA GLN A 53 -29.35 13.96 -14.06
C GLN A 53 -27.89 14.18 -14.45
N ALA A 54 -27.13 14.91 -13.62
CA ALA A 54 -25.72 15.18 -13.87
C ALA A 54 -24.91 13.87 -13.87
N ALA A 55 -25.14 13.00 -12.90
CA ALA A 55 -24.46 11.71 -12.82
C ALA A 55 -24.77 10.81 -14.03
N ASN A 56 -26.02 10.74 -14.47
CA ASN A 56 -26.41 9.96 -15.63
C ASN A 56 -25.76 10.51 -16.92
N TYR A 57 -25.81 11.82 -17.12
CA TYR A 57 -25.16 12.50 -18.24
C TYR A 57 -23.65 12.19 -18.32
N PHE A 58 -22.93 12.33 -17.20
CA PHE A 58 -21.50 12.02 -17.17
C PHE A 58 -21.22 10.52 -17.28
N ALA A 59 -22.04 9.65 -16.69
CA ALA A 59 -21.87 8.21 -16.82
C ALA A 59 -22.04 7.75 -18.27
N GLU A 60 -22.99 8.32 -19.03
CA GLU A 60 -23.16 8.05 -20.46
C GLU A 60 -21.93 8.43 -21.27
N ALA A 61 -21.30 9.57 -20.98
CA ALA A 61 -20.13 10.05 -21.72
C ALA A 61 -18.82 9.34 -21.32
N ILE A 62 -18.66 8.97 -20.05
CA ILE A 62 -17.36 8.55 -19.50
C ILE A 62 -17.21 7.02 -19.45
N TYR A 63 -18.31 6.29 -19.26
CA TYR A 63 -18.27 4.86 -18.94
C TYR A 63 -17.56 4.04 -20.02
N GLY A 64 -16.63 3.20 -19.58
CA GLY A 64 -15.84 2.30 -20.41
C GLY A 64 -14.88 1.48 -19.57
N ARG A 65 -14.20 0.50 -20.18
CA ARG A 65 -13.24 -0.35 -19.45
C ARG A 65 -12.12 0.51 -18.85
N GLY A 66 -11.89 0.38 -17.54
CA GLY A 66 -10.84 1.11 -16.85
C GLY A 66 -11.09 2.62 -16.70
N CYS A 67 -12.33 3.10 -16.90
CA CYS A 67 -12.65 4.53 -16.80
C CYS A 67 -12.31 5.15 -15.44
N TYR A 68 -12.21 4.36 -14.38
CA TYR A 68 -11.83 4.83 -13.04
C TYR A 68 -10.46 5.56 -13.02
N LEU A 69 -9.54 5.21 -13.93
CA LEU A 69 -8.23 5.85 -14.05
C LEU A 69 -8.32 7.33 -14.48
N LYS A 70 -9.37 7.71 -15.20
CA LYS A 70 -9.58 9.09 -15.65
C LYS A 70 -9.86 10.05 -14.50
N PHE A 71 -10.24 9.53 -13.33
CA PHE A 71 -10.61 10.31 -12.16
C PHE A 71 -9.45 10.55 -11.18
N GLU A 72 -8.20 10.20 -11.52
CA GLU A 72 -7.03 10.32 -10.62
C GLU A 72 -6.94 11.68 -9.89
N THR A 73 -7.27 12.77 -10.59
CA THR A 73 -7.18 14.15 -10.07
C THR A 73 -8.23 14.47 -9.01
N ILE A 74 -9.43 13.90 -9.13
CA ILE A 74 -10.58 14.21 -8.27
C ILE A 74 -10.94 13.07 -7.28
N PHE A 75 -10.59 11.83 -7.62
CA PHE A 75 -10.86 10.63 -6.83
C PHE A 75 -9.65 9.69 -6.78
N PRO A 76 -8.57 10.04 -6.04
CA PRO A 76 -7.39 9.18 -5.89
C PRO A 76 -7.67 7.87 -5.13
N VAL A 77 -8.79 7.79 -4.40
CA VAL A 77 -9.28 6.55 -3.77
C VAL A 77 -10.64 6.22 -4.40
N ILE A 78 -10.65 5.20 -5.26
CA ILE A 78 -11.80 4.85 -6.12
C ILE A 78 -11.90 3.33 -6.25
N TYR A 79 -12.81 2.80 -7.07
CA TYR A 79 -12.87 1.38 -7.40
C TYR A 79 -13.20 1.18 -8.88
N ASP A 80 -13.00 -0.03 -9.39
CA ASP A 80 -13.33 -0.36 -10.77
C ASP A 80 -14.84 -0.56 -10.94
N PHE A 81 -15.45 0.27 -11.79
CA PHE A 81 -16.89 0.26 -12.04
C PHE A 81 -17.25 -0.91 -12.95
N SER A 82 -18.09 -1.83 -12.45
CA SER A 82 -18.50 -3.02 -13.20
C SER A 82 -19.64 -2.76 -14.19
N SER A 83 -20.33 -1.63 -14.05
CA SER A 83 -21.44 -1.23 -14.93
C SER A 83 -21.58 0.27 -15.01
N HIS A 84 -22.20 0.77 -16.09
CA HIS A 84 -22.61 2.17 -16.23
C HIS A 84 -23.38 2.66 -15.00
N TYR A 85 -24.32 1.84 -14.49
CA TYR A 85 -25.09 2.13 -13.29
C TYR A 85 -24.23 2.31 -12.01
N GLU A 86 -23.09 1.60 -11.89
CA GLU A 86 -22.22 1.78 -10.71
C GLU A 86 -21.50 3.12 -10.77
N LEU A 87 -21.07 3.54 -11.97
CA LEU A 87 -20.48 4.86 -12.18
C LEU A 87 -21.52 5.96 -11.95
N GLU A 88 -22.73 5.83 -12.49
CA GLU A 88 -23.82 6.79 -12.25
C GLU A 88 -24.09 6.95 -10.75
N MET A 89 -24.24 5.85 -10.02
CA MET A 89 -24.49 5.90 -8.58
C MET A 89 -23.34 6.57 -7.83
N PHE A 90 -22.09 6.24 -8.16
CA PHE A 90 -20.91 6.87 -7.56
C PHE A 90 -20.88 8.39 -7.78
N LEU A 91 -21.07 8.83 -9.04
CA LEU A 91 -21.10 10.25 -9.39
C LEU A 91 -22.25 10.99 -8.71
N ALA A 92 -23.42 10.36 -8.59
CA ALA A 92 -24.56 10.96 -7.88
C ALA A 92 -24.23 11.22 -6.40
N TYR A 93 -23.60 10.27 -5.73
CA TYR A 93 -23.14 10.44 -4.34
C TYR A 93 -22.06 11.51 -4.22
N ALA A 94 -21.09 11.54 -5.12
CA ALA A 94 -20.02 12.54 -5.10
C ALA A 94 -20.54 13.97 -5.28
N ILE A 95 -21.43 14.17 -6.27
CA ILE A 95 -22.05 15.47 -6.54
C ILE A 95 -22.93 15.89 -5.36
N GLU A 96 -23.72 14.97 -4.80
CA GLU A 96 -24.56 15.25 -3.63
C GLU A 96 -23.72 15.63 -2.40
N TYR A 97 -22.63 14.91 -2.14
CA TYR A 97 -21.71 15.19 -1.03
C TYR A 97 -21.08 16.59 -1.13
N GLU A 98 -20.56 16.98 -2.30
CA GLU A 98 -19.98 18.31 -2.49
C GLU A 98 -21.04 19.42 -2.38
N LEU A 99 -22.24 19.20 -2.90
CA LEU A 99 -23.34 20.16 -2.74
C LEU A 99 -23.72 20.36 -1.27
N ASP A 100 -23.80 19.28 -0.49
CA ASP A 100 -24.14 19.35 0.93
C ASP A 100 -23.06 20.07 1.75
N LYS A 101 -21.78 19.94 1.41
CA LYS A 101 -20.70 20.73 2.02
C LYS A 101 -20.86 22.22 1.76
N VAL A 102 -21.13 22.62 0.51
CA VAL A 102 -21.29 24.04 0.16
C VAL A 102 -22.57 24.61 0.80
N LEU A 103 -23.69 23.87 0.77
CA LEU A 103 -24.92 24.25 1.46
C LEU A 103 -24.72 24.46 2.96
N SER A 104 -23.94 23.58 3.60
CA SER A 104 -23.65 23.72 5.03
C SER A 104 -22.85 24.98 5.33
N THR A 105 -21.90 25.32 4.45
CA THR A 105 -21.11 26.55 4.56
C THR A 105 -21.96 27.80 4.36
N GLU A 106 -22.84 27.83 3.35
CA GLU A 106 -23.75 28.94 3.09
C GLU A 106 -24.74 29.18 4.23
N ASN A 107 -25.19 28.11 4.89
CA ASN A 107 -26.11 28.18 6.03
C ASN A 107 -25.41 28.51 7.36
N ASN A 108 -24.12 28.87 7.35
CA ASN A 108 -23.29 29.10 8.55
C ASN A 108 -23.31 27.93 9.54
N ILE A 109 -23.48 26.70 9.05
CA ILE A 109 -23.38 25.51 9.90
C ILE A 109 -21.92 25.37 10.33
N ASN A 110 -21.71 25.24 11.63
CA ASN A 110 -20.38 25.02 12.17
C ASN A 110 -19.90 23.60 11.81
N LEU A 111 -19.14 23.48 10.72
CA LEU A 111 -18.61 22.20 10.25
C LEU A 111 -17.61 21.57 11.22
N ASP A 112 -16.99 22.36 12.09
CA ASP A 112 -16.09 21.88 13.13
C ASP A 112 -16.84 21.28 14.34
N TYR A 113 -18.11 21.65 14.52
CA TYR A 113 -18.97 21.22 15.63
C TYR A 113 -20.39 20.93 15.13
N PRO A 114 -20.58 19.93 14.26
CA PRO A 114 -21.91 19.59 13.76
C PRO A 114 -22.78 19.00 14.87
N GLU A 115 -24.08 19.29 14.83
CA GLU A 115 -25.06 18.75 15.79
C GLU A 115 -25.41 17.28 15.53
N ARG A 116 -25.15 16.77 14.32
CA ARG A 116 -25.50 15.40 13.91
C ARG A 116 -24.35 14.76 13.13
N GLU A 117 -24.18 13.46 13.36
CA GLU A 117 -23.27 12.60 12.60
C GLU A 117 -23.98 12.04 11.37
N PHE A 118 -23.20 11.66 10.34
CA PHE A 118 -23.73 11.06 9.12
C PHE A 118 -23.53 9.54 9.15
N GLY A 119 -24.58 8.78 8.85
CA GLY A 119 -24.56 7.33 8.80
C GLY A 119 -24.90 6.80 7.41
N PHE A 120 -24.13 5.81 6.94
CA PHE A 120 -24.29 5.16 5.64
C PHE A 120 -24.49 3.67 5.81
N LEU A 121 -25.62 3.17 5.30
CA LEU A 121 -26.04 1.77 5.45
C LEU A 121 -25.86 0.99 4.15
N GLY A 122 -25.37 -0.24 4.28
CA GLY A 122 -25.25 -1.19 3.18
C GLY A 122 -23.94 -1.06 2.39
N LYS A 123 -23.48 -2.19 1.84
CA LYS A 123 -22.15 -2.34 1.24
C LYS A 123 -21.86 -1.31 0.12
N LYS A 124 -22.82 -1.10 -0.78
CA LYS A 124 -22.67 -0.21 -1.95
C LYS A 124 -22.54 1.25 -1.54
N THR A 125 -23.39 1.72 -0.63
CA THR A 125 -23.36 3.11 -0.15
C THR A 125 -22.08 3.38 0.64
N ILE A 126 -21.65 2.42 1.47
CA ILE A 126 -20.37 2.51 2.18
C ILE A 126 -19.19 2.60 1.21
N LEU A 127 -19.13 1.75 0.17
CA LEU A 127 -18.06 1.79 -0.84
C LEU A 127 -17.95 3.18 -1.49
N ASN A 128 -19.09 3.69 -1.98
CA ASN A 128 -19.13 4.98 -2.68
C ASN A 128 -18.70 6.12 -1.76
N MET A 129 -19.32 6.21 -0.57
CA MET A 129 -19.05 7.31 0.35
C MET A 129 -17.65 7.24 0.96
N PHE A 130 -17.11 6.04 1.19
CA PHE A 130 -15.72 5.89 1.61
C PHE A 130 -14.76 6.50 0.57
N CYS A 131 -14.91 6.10 -0.70
CA CYS A 131 -14.08 6.61 -1.80
C CYS A 131 -14.23 8.14 -1.96
N VAL A 132 -15.45 8.67 -1.88
CA VAL A 132 -15.72 10.11 -1.98
C VAL A 132 -15.09 10.89 -0.82
N ILE A 133 -15.33 10.49 0.44
CA ILE A 133 -14.85 11.22 1.62
C ILE A 133 -13.33 11.19 1.70
N VAL A 134 -12.71 10.03 1.51
CA VAL A 134 -11.26 9.89 1.60
C VAL A 134 -10.58 10.63 0.44
N SER A 135 -11.14 10.56 -0.77
CA SER A 135 -10.62 11.32 -1.92
C SER A 135 -10.72 12.82 -1.72
N ASP A 136 -11.88 13.33 -1.30
CA ASP A 136 -12.07 14.75 -1.01
C ASP A 136 -11.01 15.24 -0.02
N ALA A 137 -10.81 14.54 1.08
CA ALA A 137 -9.83 14.94 2.09
C ALA A 137 -8.36 14.88 1.61
N ILE A 138 -8.06 14.02 0.63
CA ILE A 138 -6.73 13.91 0.01
C ILE A 138 -6.50 14.99 -1.06
N VAL A 139 -7.56 15.42 -1.76
CA VAL A 139 -7.50 16.45 -2.82
C VAL A 139 -7.58 17.86 -2.24
N ASP A 140 -8.32 18.05 -1.15
CA ASP A 140 -8.62 19.37 -0.54
C ASP A 140 -7.42 20.02 0.16
N LYS A 141 -6.32 19.30 0.36
CA LYS A 141 -5.13 19.80 1.05
C LYS A 141 -3.89 19.76 0.17
N GLY A 142 -3.23 20.90 0.03
CA GLY A 142 -2.02 21.10 -0.74
C GLY A 142 -0.80 20.36 -0.18
N ALA A 143 0.25 21.07 0.23
CA ALA A 143 1.51 20.45 0.65
C ALA A 143 1.52 19.88 2.08
N ASP A 144 0.45 20.06 2.86
CA ASP A 144 0.42 19.64 4.27
C ASP A 144 0.49 18.10 4.41
N PRO A 145 1.26 17.59 5.39
CA PRO A 145 1.30 16.17 5.66
C PRO A 145 -0.05 15.66 6.18
N LEU A 146 -0.53 14.58 5.58
CA LEU A 146 -1.75 13.89 5.99
C LEU A 146 -1.38 12.71 6.89
N GLU A 147 -2.02 12.63 8.05
CA GLU A 147 -1.84 11.53 8.99
C GLU A 147 -3.14 10.74 9.14
N PHE A 148 -3.11 9.48 8.72
CA PHE A 148 -4.18 8.52 8.91
C PHE A 148 -3.85 7.55 10.04
N TYR A 149 -4.88 7.13 10.78
CA TYR A 149 -4.82 6.06 11.77
C TYR A 149 -5.97 5.09 11.51
N SER A 150 -5.71 3.78 11.55
CA SER A 150 -6.70 2.81 11.08
C SER A 150 -6.58 1.48 11.81
N THR A 151 -7.73 0.89 12.14
CA THR A 151 -7.86 -0.54 12.44
C THR A 151 -8.65 -1.25 11.35
N LEU A 152 -8.80 -0.61 10.17
CA LEU A 152 -9.56 -1.15 9.06
C LEU A 152 -9.07 -2.57 8.80
N PRO A 153 -9.93 -3.56 9.00
CA PRO A 153 -9.54 -4.92 8.84
C PRO A 153 -9.44 -5.15 7.33
N LEU A 154 -8.21 -5.18 6.83
CA LEU A 154 -7.92 -5.65 5.47
C LEU A 154 -8.52 -7.05 5.23
N PHE A 155 -8.85 -7.76 6.32
CA PHE A 155 -9.28 -9.16 6.36
C PHE A 155 -10.65 -9.41 7.04
N ASN A 156 -11.46 -8.40 7.37
CA ASN A 156 -12.80 -8.67 7.95
C ASN A 156 -13.78 -9.09 6.86
N ARG A 157 -14.31 -10.31 6.99
CA ARG A 157 -15.24 -10.95 6.05
C ARG A 157 -16.51 -10.14 5.74
N TYR A 158 -16.98 -9.27 6.64
CA TYR A 158 -18.19 -8.46 6.40
C TYR A 158 -17.93 -7.26 5.49
N TYR A 159 -16.69 -6.77 5.45
CA TYR A 159 -16.27 -5.62 4.64
C TYR A 159 -15.24 -5.98 3.57
N SER A 160 -14.77 -7.23 3.51
CA SER A 160 -13.76 -7.71 2.56
C SER A 160 -14.16 -7.43 1.13
N ASP A 161 -15.43 -7.72 0.77
CA ASP A 161 -15.95 -7.51 -0.58
C ASP A 161 -15.93 -6.04 -1.01
N ILE A 162 -15.96 -5.11 -0.04
CA ILE A 162 -15.94 -3.67 -0.28
C ILE A 162 -14.49 -3.21 -0.40
N PHE A 163 -13.68 -3.46 0.63
CA PHE A 163 -12.32 -2.94 0.70
C PHE A 163 -11.38 -3.53 -0.35
N GLN A 164 -11.60 -4.79 -0.77
CA GLN A 164 -10.83 -5.41 -1.85
C GLN A 164 -11.07 -4.77 -3.22
N ARG A 165 -12.23 -4.11 -3.43
CA ARG A 165 -12.51 -3.41 -4.68
C ARG A 165 -11.82 -2.04 -4.77
N ILE A 166 -11.38 -1.49 -3.63
CA ILE A 166 -10.79 -0.16 -3.56
C ILE A 166 -9.42 -0.19 -4.22
N LYS A 167 -9.19 0.80 -5.08
CA LYS A 167 -7.96 1.08 -5.79
C LYS A 167 -7.49 2.48 -5.42
N ILE A 168 -6.19 2.59 -5.20
CA ILE A 168 -5.54 3.90 -5.09
C ILE A 168 -4.99 4.22 -6.47
N VAL A 169 -5.52 5.26 -7.10
CA VAL A 169 -5.06 5.74 -8.40
C VAL A 169 -4.23 6.99 -8.12
N THR A 170 -2.92 6.81 -8.13
CA THR A 170 -1.96 7.90 -8.08
C THR A 170 -0.72 7.47 -8.84
N SER A 171 -0.29 8.30 -9.78
CA SER A 171 0.89 8.11 -10.62
C SER A 171 2.20 8.24 -9.83
N LYS A 172 2.15 8.84 -8.63
CA LYS A 172 3.31 9.01 -7.74
C LYS A 172 2.95 8.70 -6.30
N LYS A 173 3.91 8.10 -5.57
CA LYS A 173 3.84 7.96 -4.12
C LYS A 173 3.66 9.35 -3.50
N ARG A 174 2.59 9.54 -2.75
CA ARG A 174 2.36 10.80 -2.04
C ARG A 174 3.19 10.77 -0.76
N LYS A 175 4.46 11.21 -0.85
CA LYS A 175 5.43 11.24 0.27
C LYS A 175 4.90 11.99 1.52
N ASN A 176 3.84 12.79 1.37
CA ASN A 176 3.19 13.55 2.45
C ASN A 176 2.08 12.78 3.18
N ILE A 177 1.75 11.55 2.80
CA ILE A 177 0.70 10.76 3.47
C ILE A 177 1.34 9.67 4.32
N SER A 178 1.14 9.76 5.63
CA SER A 178 1.47 8.71 6.59
C SER A 178 0.21 7.93 6.97
N PHE A 179 0.30 6.61 6.94
CA PHE A 179 -0.81 5.71 7.25
C PHE A 179 -0.43 4.79 8.40
N ASN A 180 -0.99 5.04 9.58
CA ASN A 180 -0.70 4.31 10.80
C ASN A 180 -1.76 3.21 11.02
N HIS A 181 -1.42 1.97 10.70
CA HIS A 181 -2.31 0.84 10.93
C HIS A 181 -2.03 0.19 12.28
N LEU A 182 -3.07 0.12 13.12
CA LEU A 182 -3.05 -0.54 14.42
C LEU A 182 -3.66 -1.93 14.29
N PHE A 183 -2.95 -2.95 14.75
CA PHE A 183 -3.41 -4.32 14.68
C PHE A 183 -2.99 -5.11 15.92
N ASN A 184 -3.78 -6.13 16.26
CA ASN A 184 -3.44 -7.09 17.29
C ASN A 184 -2.87 -8.36 16.64
N MET A 185 -1.80 -8.91 17.22
CA MET A 185 -1.11 -10.08 16.70
C MET A 185 -1.97 -11.36 16.73
N SER A 186 -2.79 -11.55 17.77
CA SER A 186 -3.69 -12.71 17.84
C SER A 186 -4.76 -12.66 16.76
N SER A 187 -5.22 -11.46 16.38
CA SER A 187 -6.18 -11.27 15.28
C SER A 187 -5.52 -11.59 13.93
N LEU A 188 -4.23 -11.30 13.76
CA LEU A 188 -3.43 -11.73 12.62
C LEU A 188 -3.49 -13.27 12.56
N GLU A 189 -3.00 -13.97 13.58
CA GLU A 189 -2.98 -15.44 13.70
C GLU A 189 -4.33 -16.11 13.43
N THR A 190 -5.40 -15.63 14.07
CA THR A 190 -6.74 -16.24 13.97
C THR A 190 -7.36 -16.08 12.58
N THR A 191 -7.09 -14.96 11.88
CA THR A 191 -7.68 -14.68 10.57
C THR A 191 -7.08 -15.55 9.47
N TYR A 192 -5.84 -16.02 9.62
CA TYR A 192 -5.17 -16.88 8.64
C TYR A 192 -5.63 -18.32 8.69
N ASP A 193 -5.94 -18.87 9.87
CA ASP A 193 -6.52 -20.21 9.95
C ASP A 193 -7.85 -20.31 9.19
N ALA A 194 -8.49 -19.16 8.95
CA ALA A 194 -9.82 -19.07 8.34
C ALA A 194 -9.80 -18.60 6.86
N SER A 195 -8.70 -18.03 6.36
CA SER A 195 -8.63 -17.44 5.01
C SER A 195 -7.19 -17.44 4.47
N TYR A 196 -6.94 -18.13 3.35
CA TYR A 196 -5.67 -18.21 2.64
C TYR A 196 -5.27 -16.88 1.95
N SER A 197 -5.16 -15.78 2.70
CA SER A 197 -4.77 -14.47 2.14
C SER A 197 -3.29 -14.18 2.40
N ASN A 198 -2.54 -13.89 1.34
CA ASN A 198 -1.13 -13.51 1.39
C ASN A 198 -0.96 -12.11 2.05
N VAL A 199 -0.24 -12.04 3.17
CA VAL A 199 -0.02 -10.81 3.97
C VAL A 199 0.84 -9.77 3.23
N LEU A 200 1.71 -10.24 2.32
CA LEU A 200 2.69 -9.41 1.65
C LEU A 200 2.03 -8.47 0.63
N PHE A 201 1.04 -8.96 -0.14
CA PHE A 201 0.41 -8.14 -1.19
C PHE A 201 -0.25 -6.87 -0.65
N PRO A 202 -1.16 -6.92 0.35
CA PRO A 202 -1.78 -5.71 0.88
C PRO A 202 -0.76 -4.74 1.47
N LEU A 203 0.26 -5.25 2.15
CA LEU A 203 1.31 -4.45 2.78
C LEU A 203 2.14 -3.71 1.72
N VAL A 204 2.58 -4.41 0.68
CA VAL A 204 3.39 -3.81 -0.41
C VAL A 204 2.55 -2.85 -1.24
N ALA A 205 1.31 -3.23 -1.58
CA ALA A 205 0.40 -2.36 -2.31
C ALA A 205 0.17 -1.05 -1.56
N ALA A 206 -0.09 -1.08 -0.25
CA ALA A 206 -0.24 0.13 0.54
C ALA A 206 1.05 0.98 0.57
N GLN A 207 2.21 0.35 0.77
CA GLN A 207 3.51 1.05 0.84
C GLN A 207 3.93 1.75 -0.46
N GLN A 208 3.42 1.28 -1.62
CA GLN A 208 3.63 1.95 -2.91
C GLN A 208 2.97 3.34 -2.96
N TYR A 209 1.86 3.52 -2.26
CA TYR A 209 1.06 4.75 -2.35
C TYR A 209 1.24 5.70 -1.16
N VAL A 210 1.45 5.14 0.05
CA VAL A 210 1.59 5.89 1.31
C VAL A 210 2.81 5.44 2.11
N ASP A 211 3.22 6.22 3.12
CA ASP A 211 4.16 5.73 4.15
C ASP A 211 3.38 4.92 5.19
N LEU A 212 3.35 3.59 5.02
CA LEU A 212 2.64 2.67 5.90
C LEU A 212 3.46 2.44 7.18
N ASN A 213 2.85 2.72 8.33
CA ASN A 213 3.41 2.44 9.64
C ASN A 213 2.53 1.42 10.36
N LEU A 214 3.12 0.32 10.80
CA LEU A 214 2.42 -0.74 11.53
C LEU A 214 2.69 -0.61 13.03
N TRP A 215 1.61 -0.63 13.80
CA TRP A 215 1.60 -0.51 15.24
C TRP A 215 0.90 -1.71 15.86
N GLN A 216 1.65 -2.50 16.61
CA GLN A 216 1.12 -3.64 17.36
C GLN A 216 0.46 -3.14 18.65
N ILE A 217 -0.74 -3.63 18.92
CA ILE A 217 -1.50 -3.33 20.14
C ILE A 217 -1.75 -4.60 20.93
N ASN A 218 -1.72 -4.50 22.26
CA ASN A 218 -1.93 -5.64 23.16
C ASN A 218 -3.42 -5.93 23.41
N LYS A 219 -4.27 -4.89 23.32
CA LYS A 219 -5.72 -5.01 23.50
C LYS A 219 -6.43 -4.59 22.22
N GLU A 220 -7.30 -5.46 21.73
CA GLU A 220 -8.13 -5.20 20.56
C GLU A 220 -8.95 -3.91 20.74
N ILE A 221 -9.18 -3.20 19.63
CA ILE A 221 -10.04 -2.03 19.60
C ILE A 221 -11.41 -2.52 19.14
N ASP A 222 -12.42 -2.31 19.99
CA ASP A 222 -13.76 -2.88 19.83
C ASP A 222 -14.45 -2.53 18.50
N SER A 223 -14.01 -1.44 17.83
CA SER A 223 -14.56 -0.99 16.56
C SER A 223 -13.48 -0.81 15.49
N SER A 224 -13.77 -1.25 14.27
CA SER A 224 -12.97 -0.93 13.09
C SER A 224 -13.15 0.55 12.72
N PHE A 225 -12.05 1.25 12.41
CA PHE A 225 -12.10 2.68 12.09
C PHE A 225 -11.04 3.13 11.08
N LEU A 226 -11.30 4.28 10.46
CA LEU A 226 -10.32 5.11 9.75
C LEU A 226 -10.41 6.55 10.25
N LEU A 227 -9.37 7.02 10.92
CA LEU A 227 -9.22 8.39 11.39
C LEU A 227 -8.27 9.13 10.46
N MET A 228 -8.68 10.29 9.97
CA MET A 228 -7.78 11.28 9.42
C MET A 228 -7.61 12.40 10.44
N LYS A 229 -6.39 12.58 10.95
CA LYS A 229 -6.09 13.44 12.11
C LYS A 229 -6.64 14.86 11.89
N GLY A 230 -7.51 15.27 12.81
CA GLY A 230 -8.13 16.59 12.81
C GLY A 230 -9.15 16.83 11.70
N GLN A 231 -9.53 15.83 10.88
CA GLN A 231 -10.51 16.00 9.80
C GLN A 231 -11.78 15.19 10.02
N PHE A 232 -11.67 13.87 10.03
CA PHE A 232 -12.81 12.98 10.18
C PHE A 232 -12.40 11.65 10.84
N LEU A 233 -13.40 10.96 11.37
CA LEU A 233 -13.32 9.59 11.81
C LEU A 233 -14.46 8.80 11.16
N LEU A 234 -14.12 7.72 10.46
CA LEU A 234 -15.05 6.73 9.95
C LEU A 234 -15.08 5.56 10.93
N LEU A 235 -16.25 5.23 11.46
CA LEU A 235 -16.48 4.07 12.32
C LEU A 235 -17.30 3.03 11.57
N PHE A 236 -16.87 1.78 11.63
CA PHE A 236 -17.51 0.66 10.95
C PHE A 236 -18.10 -0.29 11.99
N SER A 237 -19.37 -0.63 11.81
CA SER A 237 -20.12 -1.51 12.70
C SER A 237 -21.18 -2.32 11.95
N ILE A 238 -21.62 -3.43 12.53
CA ILE A 238 -22.63 -4.30 11.94
C ILE A 238 -23.91 -4.14 12.75
N GLN A 239 -25.02 -3.90 12.06
CA GLN A 239 -26.35 -3.85 12.68
C GLN A 239 -26.82 -5.25 13.10
N ILE A 240 -27.87 -5.32 13.92
CA ILE A 240 -28.43 -6.58 14.45
C ILE A 240 -28.84 -7.54 13.32
N ASP A 241 -29.30 -7.02 12.19
CA ASP A 241 -29.71 -7.77 11.00
C ASP A 241 -28.53 -8.18 10.09
N GLY A 242 -27.29 -7.84 10.46
CA GLY A 242 -26.09 -8.09 9.66
C GLY A 242 -25.79 -6.99 8.64
N THR A 243 -26.60 -5.95 8.54
CA THR A 243 -26.35 -4.84 7.60
C THR A 243 -25.14 -4.02 8.04
N PRO A 244 -24.14 -3.80 7.17
CA PRO A 244 -22.97 -2.99 7.52
C PRO A 244 -23.35 -1.51 7.59
N LEU A 245 -22.77 -0.80 8.55
CA LEU A 245 -22.91 0.62 8.80
C LEU A 245 -21.52 1.29 8.80
N MET A 246 -21.45 2.48 8.21
CA MET A 246 -20.33 3.41 8.35
C MET A 246 -20.85 4.74 8.91
N VAL A 247 -20.28 5.21 10.01
CA VAL A 247 -20.60 6.52 10.62
C VAL A 247 -19.43 7.48 10.40
N VAL A 248 -19.73 8.71 10.02
CA VAL A 248 -18.76 9.79 9.79
C VAL A 248 -18.89 10.83 10.89
N ILE A 249 -17.78 11.05 11.59
CA ILE A 249 -17.67 12.02 12.67
C ILE A 249 -16.65 13.07 12.26
N THR A 250 -17.05 14.35 12.23
CA THR A 250 -16.16 15.49 11.93
C THR A 250 -16.00 16.45 13.12
N HIS A 251 -16.76 16.23 14.21
CA HIS A 251 -16.73 17.08 15.39
C HIS A 251 -15.34 17.12 16.06
N LYS A 252 -14.68 18.28 16.04
CA LYS A 252 -13.27 18.43 16.46
C LYS A 252 -12.99 17.96 17.88
N GLY A 253 -13.89 18.25 18.82
CA GLY A 253 -13.77 17.79 20.20
C GLY A 253 -13.73 16.25 20.33
N TYR A 254 -14.56 15.55 19.57
CA TYR A 254 -14.59 14.09 19.55
C TYR A 254 -13.35 13.53 18.87
N LEU A 255 -12.95 14.10 17.72
CA LEU A 255 -11.72 13.70 17.02
C LEU A 255 -10.48 13.83 17.90
N ALA A 256 -10.34 14.95 18.62
CA ALA A 256 -9.23 15.17 19.54
C ALA A 256 -9.26 14.19 20.72
N SER A 257 -10.44 13.96 21.31
CA SER A 257 -10.61 12.99 22.41
C SER A 257 -10.28 11.56 21.95
N PHE A 258 -10.78 11.15 20.79
CA PHE A 258 -10.53 9.83 20.20
C PHE A 258 -9.05 9.63 19.90
N PHE A 259 -8.41 10.60 19.25
CA PHE A 259 -6.97 10.56 18.97
C PHE A 259 -6.14 10.47 20.26
N ASN A 260 -6.44 11.30 21.26
CA ASN A 260 -5.75 11.25 22.55
C ASN A 260 -5.95 9.92 23.28
N SER A 261 -7.13 9.31 23.17
CA SER A 261 -7.40 7.97 23.70
C SER A 261 -6.58 6.90 22.97
N LEU A 262 -6.47 7.01 21.65
CA LEU A 262 -5.65 6.12 20.82
C LEU A 262 -4.17 6.20 21.21
N MET A 263 -3.63 7.40 21.36
CA MET A 263 -2.22 7.64 21.71
C MET A 263 -1.86 7.23 23.14
N LYS A 264 -2.86 7.07 24.04
CA LYS A 264 -2.66 6.55 25.40
C LYS A 264 -2.62 5.03 25.46
N LYS A 265 -2.93 4.33 24.37
CA LYS A 265 -2.80 2.87 24.34
C LYS A 265 -1.33 2.49 24.35
N ASP A 266 -1.05 1.37 25.00
CA ASP A 266 0.24 0.72 24.90
C ASP A 266 0.38 0.13 23.50
N VAL A 267 1.15 0.82 22.65
CA VAL A 267 1.36 0.49 21.25
C VAL A 267 2.85 0.37 20.95
N LYS A 268 3.23 -0.65 20.20
CA LYS A 268 4.61 -0.89 19.76
C LYS A 268 4.69 -0.68 18.26
N LYS A 269 5.48 0.29 17.80
CA LYS A 269 5.79 0.43 16.37
C LYS A 269 6.62 -0.78 15.94
N ILE A 270 6.24 -1.42 14.84
CA ILE A 270 6.99 -2.55 14.29
C ILE A 270 7.53 -2.29 12.88
N SER A 271 7.23 -1.13 12.29
CA SER A 271 7.71 -0.70 10.99
C SER A 271 8.76 0.42 11.13
N TYR A 272 9.84 0.33 10.37
CA TYR A 272 10.98 1.24 10.47
C TYR A 272 11.39 1.70 9.06
N SER A 273 11.57 3.00 8.88
CA SER A 273 12.27 3.58 7.73
C SER A 273 13.77 3.29 7.78
N ARG A 274 14.49 3.50 6.67
CA ARG A 274 15.97 3.42 6.62
C ARG A 274 16.62 4.14 7.81
N LYS A 275 16.22 5.38 8.07
CA LYS A 275 16.79 6.21 9.15
C LYS A 275 16.50 5.63 10.54
N GLU A 276 15.27 5.20 10.79
CA GLU A 276 14.87 4.60 12.07
C GLU A 276 15.59 3.26 12.31
N ALA A 277 15.73 2.44 11.27
CA ALA A 277 16.42 1.17 11.35
C ALA A 277 17.94 1.33 11.57
N ILE A 278 18.59 2.28 10.89
CA ILE A 278 19.99 2.64 11.15
C ILE A 278 20.16 3.06 12.61
N ALA A 279 19.33 3.97 13.11
CA ALA A 279 19.40 4.42 14.49
C ALA A 279 19.21 3.26 15.50
N ALA A 280 18.30 2.31 15.20
CA ALA A 280 18.08 1.14 16.03
C ALA A 280 19.25 0.14 16.00
N LEU A 281 19.98 0.04 14.88
CA LEU A 281 21.21 -0.76 14.75
C LEU A 281 22.38 -0.10 15.50
N GLU A 282 22.53 1.22 15.42
CA GLU A 282 23.59 1.97 16.09
C GLU A 282 23.42 1.97 17.61
N ALA A 283 22.18 2.02 18.08
CA ALA A 283 21.85 1.92 19.50
C ALA A 283 22.09 0.52 20.11
N ASN A 284 22.53 -0.47 19.32
CA ASN A 284 22.67 -1.88 19.73
C ASN A 284 21.41 -2.40 20.43
N SER A 285 20.25 -2.19 19.80
CA SER A 285 19.00 -2.72 20.34
C SER A 285 19.05 -4.25 20.44
N PRO A 286 18.38 -4.89 21.42
CA PRO A 286 18.33 -6.35 21.54
C PRO A 286 17.85 -7.06 20.26
N LEU A 287 17.02 -6.38 19.48
CA LEU A 287 16.52 -6.87 18.19
C LEU A 287 17.62 -6.95 17.13
N SER A 288 18.52 -5.97 17.10
CA SER A 288 19.68 -5.97 16.20
C SER A 288 20.65 -7.11 16.51
N ASP A 289 20.93 -7.34 17.79
CA ASP A 289 21.80 -8.43 18.23
C ASP A 289 21.17 -9.79 17.96
N ARG A 290 19.86 -9.92 18.18
CA ARG A 290 19.10 -11.12 17.81
C ARG A 290 19.19 -11.39 16.31
N LEU A 291 18.96 -10.39 15.46
CA LEU A 291 19.00 -10.56 14.00
C LEU A 291 20.38 -11.00 13.50
N ILE A 292 21.45 -10.38 14.01
CA ILE A 292 22.81 -10.61 13.51
C ILE A 292 23.36 -11.97 13.97
N ASN A 293 22.99 -12.42 15.17
CA ASN A 293 23.62 -13.59 15.79
C ASN A 293 22.77 -14.87 15.73
N THR A 294 21.45 -14.76 15.56
CA THR A 294 20.56 -15.93 15.46
C THR A 294 20.69 -16.58 14.07
N PRO A 295 20.62 -17.92 13.94
CA PRO A 295 20.44 -18.57 12.65
C PRO A 295 19.20 -18.06 11.92
N ILE A 296 19.34 -17.89 10.61
CA ILE A 296 18.23 -17.60 9.71
C ILE A 296 17.78 -18.92 9.12
N ASP A 297 16.51 -19.24 9.26
CA ASP A 297 15.95 -20.53 8.84
C ASP A 297 15.61 -20.47 7.34
N ALA A 298 15.03 -19.35 6.91
CA ALA A 298 14.64 -19.14 5.52
C ALA A 298 14.75 -17.67 5.09
N VAL A 299 15.02 -17.47 3.80
CA VAL A 299 14.93 -16.17 3.12
C VAL A 299 14.07 -16.30 1.87
N TYR A 300 13.09 -15.41 1.72
CA TYR A 300 12.24 -15.31 0.54
C TYR A 300 12.61 -14.04 -0.22
N ASN A 301 13.35 -14.20 -1.32
CA ASN A 301 13.86 -13.11 -2.13
C ASN A 301 13.01 -12.96 -3.40
N PHE A 302 12.04 -12.06 -3.36
CA PHE A 302 11.28 -11.63 -4.53
C PHE A 302 11.87 -10.37 -5.17
N ILE A 303 13.04 -9.95 -4.67
CA ILE A 303 13.91 -8.89 -5.19
C ILE A 303 15.38 -9.34 -5.06
N SER A 304 16.26 -8.69 -5.83
CA SER A 304 17.68 -9.02 -5.93
C SER A 304 18.52 -8.51 -4.76
N ILE A 305 18.42 -9.14 -3.60
CA ILE A 305 19.31 -8.86 -2.46
C ILE A 305 20.75 -9.28 -2.77
N GLY A 306 21.69 -8.37 -2.58
CA GLY A 306 23.10 -8.50 -2.92
C GLY A 306 23.93 -9.28 -1.90
N TYR A 307 23.53 -10.50 -1.53
CA TYR A 307 24.24 -11.32 -0.54
C TYR A 307 25.75 -11.51 -0.84
N LEU A 308 26.14 -11.45 -2.11
CA LEU A 308 27.52 -11.65 -2.58
C LEU A 308 28.38 -10.38 -2.56
N VAL A 309 27.83 -9.26 -2.07
CA VAL A 309 28.57 -8.00 -1.89
C VAL A 309 29.66 -8.19 -0.84
N GLU A 310 30.84 -7.69 -1.15
CA GLU A 310 32.01 -7.68 -0.27
C GLU A 310 32.32 -6.25 0.19
N LYS A 311 33.23 -6.10 1.16
CA LYS A 311 33.64 -4.80 1.69
C LYS A 311 34.05 -3.81 0.59
N ARG A 312 34.80 -4.28 -0.41
CA ARG A 312 35.26 -3.46 -1.55
C ARG A 312 34.12 -2.87 -2.38
N ASP A 313 32.99 -3.58 -2.51
CA ASP A 313 31.87 -3.09 -3.32
C ASP A 313 31.03 -2.03 -2.55
N LEU A 314 31.25 -1.87 -1.24
CA LEU A 314 30.60 -0.88 -0.38
C LEU A 314 31.46 0.35 -0.08
N GLU A 315 32.72 0.39 -0.52
CA GLU A 315 33.65 1.49 -0.21
C GLU A 315 33.15 2.84 -0.75
N THR A 316 32.52 2.84 -1.92
CA THR A 316 32.00 4.04 -2.59
C THR A 316 30.60 4.43 -2.11
N MET A 317 29.95 3.60 -1.29
CA MET A 317 28.61 3.89 -0.79
C MET A 317 28.64 4.84 0.40
N GLU A 318 27.79 5.87 0.35
CA GLU A 318 27.49 6.71 1.51
C GLU A 318 26.77 5.89 2.58
N GLY A 319 27.25 5.96 3.82
CA GLY A 319 26.64 5.24 4.94
C GLY A 319 27.59 5.05 6.12
N HIS A 320 27.04 4.68 7.27
CA HIS A 320 27.80 4.43 8.48
C HIS A 320 28.57 3.11 8.37
N GLU A 321 29.90 3.13 8.56
CA GLU A 321 30.75 1.93 8.46
C GLU A 321 30.29 0.79 9.39
N LEU A 322 29.79 1.13 10.58
CA LEU A 322 29.21 0.15 11.50
C LEU A 322 27.99 -0.59 10.90
N VAL A 323 27.16 0.10 10.12
CA VAL A 323 26.03 -0.53 9.41
C VAL A 323 26.54 -1.44 8.30
N LYS A 324 27.56 -1.01 7.54
CA LYS A 324 28.22 -1.85 6.52
C LYS A 324 28.75 -3.15 7.09
N GLU A 325 29.47 -3.09 8.20
CA GLU A 325 30.01 -4.27 8.88
C GLU A 325 28.91 -5.20 9.39
N LYS A 326 27.84 -4.65 10.00
CA LYS A 326 26.71 -5.45 10.50
C LYS A 326 25.95 -6.15 9.38
N ILE A 327 25.69 -5.47 8.26
CA ILE A 327 25.00 -6.06 7.10
C ILE A 327 25.86 -7.13 6.42
N LEU A 328 27.15 -6.88 6.22
CA LEU A 328 28.07 -7.89 5.67
C LEU A 328 28.15 -9.13 6.57
N LYS A 329 28.17 -8.94 7.90
CA LYS A 329 28.13 -10.05 8.86
C LYS A 329 26.82 -10.84 8.75
N LEU A 330 25.68 -10.16 8.60
CA LEU A 330 24.38 -10.80 8.40
C LEU A 330 24.36 -11.63 7.10
N PHE A 331 24.81 -11.06 5.98
CA PHE A 331 24.88 -11.77 4.70
C PHE A 331 25.77 -13.01 4.77
N LYS A 332 26.96 -12.88 5.37
CA LYS A 332 27.84 -14.03 5.59
C LYS A 332 27.18 -15.12 6.44
N ASN A 333 26.47 -14.75 7.50
CA ASN A 333 25.76 -15.70 8.35
C ASN A 333 24.64 -16.43 7.59
N ILE A 334 23.92 -15.71 6.72
CA ILE A 334 22.87 -16.28 5.87
C ILE A 334 23.47 -17.28 4.86
N LEU A 335 24.59 -16.94 4.23
CA LEU A 335 25.24 -17.80 3.21
C LEU A 335 25.93 -19.05 3.79
N VAL A 336 26.53 -18.95 4.98
CA VAL A 336 27.32 -20.05 5.57
C VAL A 336 26.46 -21.06 6.34
N LYS A 337 25.34 -20.64 6.93
CA LYS A 337 24.45 -21.52 7.70
C LYS A 337 23.51 -22.32 6.79
N GLU A 338 22.73 -23.24 7.36
CA GLU A 338 21.69 -24.01 6.68
C GLU A 338 20.43 -23.15 6.43
N THR A 339 20.60 -21.98 5.82
CA THR A 339 19.48 -21.12 5.42
C THR A 339 18.86 -21.66 4.14
N THR A 340 17.54 -21.80 4.10
CA THR A 340 16.81 -22.12 2.86
C THR A 340 16.48 -20.83 2.10
N PHE A 341 16.88 -20.76 0.83
CA PHE A 341 16.61 -19.66 -0.08
C PHE A 341 15.43 -19.99 -0.98
N PHE A 342 14.41 -19.15 -0.94
CA PHE A 342 13.31 -19.14 -1.92
C PHE A 342 13.51 -17.90 -2.79
N VAL A 343 13.76 -18.09 -4.10
CA VAL A 343 14.14 -16.99 -4.99
C VAL A 343 13.26 -17.01 -6.23
N THR A 344 12.70 -15.86 -6.63
CA THR A 344 12.00 -15.79 -7.91
C THR A 344 12.96 -15.70 -9.08
N LEU A 345 12.57 -16.23 -10.24
CA LEU A 345 13.36 -16.11 -11.47
C LEU A 345 13.71 -14.65 -11.77
N ASP A 346 12.75 -13.73 -11.63
CA ASP A 346 12.98 -12.29 -11.84
C ASP A 346 14.05 -11.73 -10.90
N ALA A 347 14.03 -12.10 -9.61
CA ALA A 347 15.03 -11.65 -8.64
C ALA A 347 16.42 -12.19 -8.99
N MET A 348 16.51 -13.45 -9.43
CA MET A 348 17.76 -14.08 -9.87
C MET A 348 18.33 -13.38 -11.12
N MET A 349 17.49 -13.06 -12.10
CA MET A 349 17.90 -12.42 -13.36
C MET A 349 18.22 -10.92 -13.20
N SER A 350 17.62 -10.25 -12.22
CA SER A 350 17.65 -8.79 -12.11
C SER A 350 19.05 -8.21 -11.98
N ILE A 351 19.96 -8.84 -11.23
CA ILE A 351 21.34 -8.33 -11.05
C ILE A 351 22.10 -8.38 -12.39
N PHE A 352 21.97 -9.46 -13.15
CA PHE A 352 22.64 -9.53 -14.45
C PHE A 352 22.07 -8.49 -15.43
N ALA A 353 20.75 -8.33 -15.47
CA ALA A 353 20.09 -7.40 -16.38
C ALA A 353 20.41 -5.93 -16.03
N THR A 354 20.25 -5.55 -14.77
CA THR A 354 20.33 -4.15 -14.32
C THR A 354 21.70 -3.75 -13.78
N GLY A 355 22.48 -4.70 -13.27
CA GLY A 355 23.69 -4.44 -12.50
C GLY A 355 23.43 -3.98 -11.07
N LYS A 356 22.17 -3.92 -10.61
CA LYS A 356 21.81 -3.41 -9.29
C LYS A 356 21.71 -4.55 -8.29
N ALA A 357 22.57 -4.54 -7.27
CA ALA A 357 22.49 -5.45 -6.13
C ALA A 357 21.97 -4.70 -4.90
N ILE A 358 20.81 -5.11 -4.36
CA ILE A 358 20.15 -4.40 -3.26
C ILE A 358 20.84 -4.72 -1.94
N VAL A 359 21.29 -3.70 -1.23
CA VAL A 359 21.89 -3.81 0.10
C VAL A 359 21.00 -3.07 1.08
N PRO A 360 20.27 -3.77 1.97
CA PRO A 360 19.39 -3.14 2.95
C PRO A 360 20.10 -2.04 3.73
N LEU A 361 19.39 -0.94 3.94
CA LEU A 361 19.81 0.29 4.60
C LEU A 361 20.79 1.17 3.82
N MET A 362 21.24 0.71 2.65
CA MET A 362 22.20 1.42 1.81
C MET A 362 21.64 1.74 0.42
N GLY A 363 20.63 0.98 -0.05
CA GLY A 363 20.04 1.13 -1.39
C GLY A 363 20.54 0.05 -2.33
N ALA A 364 21.08 0.43 -3.49
CA ALA A 364 21.60 -0.52 -4.48
C ALA A 364 23.05 -0.20 -4.86
N VAL A 365 23.87 -1.25 -4.89
CA VAL A 365 25.25 -1.20 -5.40
C VAL A 365 25.20 -1.41 -6.92
N ASP A 366 25.93 -0.56 -7.65
CA ASP A 366 26.13 -0.68 -9.09
C ASP A 366 27.28 -1.62 -9.43
N ILE A 367 26.97 -2.73 -10.08
CA ILE A 367 27.92 -3.69 -10.63
C ILE A 367 28.05 -3.46 -12.14
N ALA A 368 29.26 -3.04 -12.55
CA ALA A 368 29.57 -2.76 -13.94
C ALA A 368 29.32 -4.00 -14.83
N PRO A 369 28.81 -3.85 -16.07
CA PRO A 369 28.48 -4.96 -16.97
C PRO A 369 29.57 -6.03 -17.10
N GLU A 370 30.82 -5.61 -17.13
CA GLU A 370 31.99 -6.48 -17.24
C GLU A 370 32.24 -7.33 -15.98
N GLN A 371 31.81 -6.87 -14.82
CA GLN A 371 32.00 -7.51 -13.51
C GLN A 371 30.81 -8.37 -13.07
N ARG A 372 29.64 -8.27 -13.72
CA ARG A 372 28.41 -8.96 -13.29
C ARG A 372 28.55 -10.47 -13.19
N VAL A 373 29.19 -11.10 -14.19
CA VAL A 373 29.42 -12.56 -14.15
C VAL A 373 30.39 -12.93 -13.02
N SER A 374 31.50 -12.19 -12.88
CA SER A 374 32.44 -12.41 -11.77
C SER A 374 31.83 -12.20 -10.39
N TYR A 375 30.88 -11.27 -10.27
CA TYR A 375 30.11 -11.07 -9.04
C TYR A 375 29.23 -12.29 -8.73
N LEU A 376 28.47 -12.78 -9.72
CA LEU A 376 27.60 -13.95 -9.55
C LEU A 376 28.40 -15.22 -9.24
N GLN A 377 29.55 -15.42 -9.89
CA GLN A 377 30.48 -16.54 -9.65
C GLN A 377 30.97 -16.64 -8.20
N ARG A 378 30.88 -15.57 -7.38
CA ARG A 378 31.19 -15.65 -5.94
C ARG A 378 30.29 -16.66 -5.23
N PHE A 379 29.10 -16.92 -5.77
CA PHE A 379 28.14 -17.87 -5.22
C PHE A 379 28.59 -19.34 -5.35
N ASP A 380 29.52 -19.63 -6.27
CA ASP A 380 30.08 -20.99 -6.45
C ASP A 380 30.73 -21.52 -5.17
N SER A 381 31.23 -20.62 -4.30
CA SER A 381 31.79 -20.99 -3.00
C SER A 381 30.76 -21.50 -1.98
N TYR A 382 29.46 -21.33 -2.27
CA TYR A 382 28.34 -21.73 -1.41
C TYR A 382 27.44 -22.79 -2.05
N ILE A 383 27.61 -23.06 -3.34
CA ILE A 383 26.86 -24.09 -4.08
C ILE A 383 27.73 -25.35 -4.21
N ASN A 384 27.30 -26.43 -3.58
CA ASN A 384 27.88 -27.77 -3.73
C ASN A 384 26.77 -28.84 -3.77
N GLU A 385 27.13 -30.12 -3.93
CA GLU A 385 26.13 -31.20 -3.98
C GLU A 385 25.33 -31.34 -2.68
N GLU A 386 25.90 -30.94 -1.54
CA GLU A 386 25.24 -30.94 -0.22
C GLU A 386 24.29 -29.74 -0.04
N SER A 387 24.36 -28.73 -0.92
CA SER A 387 23.53 -27.52 -0.85
C SER A 387 22.38 -27.50 -1.86
N ARG A 388 22.09 -28.61 -2.55
CA ARG A 388 21.05 -28.68 -3.59
C ARG A 388 19.66 -28.29 -3.05
N ASP A 389 19.33 -28.73 -1.83
CA ASP A 389 18.05 -28.42 -1.20
C ASP A 389 17.99 -27.01 -0.60
N LYS A 390 19.12 -26.29 -0.55
CA LYS A 390 19.19 -24.95 0.05
C LYS A 390 18.55 -23.87 -0.83
N ILE A 391 18.40 -24.09 -2.13
CA ILE A 391 17.88 -23.07 -3.04
C ILE A 391 16.67 -23.64 -3.78
N LYS A 392 15.56 -22.93 -3.67
CA LYS A 392 14.29 -23.24 -4.31
C LYS A 392 13.90 -22.07 -5.21
N ILE A 393 13.81 -22.33 -6.51
CA ILE A 393 13.37 -21.32 -7.46
C ILE A 393 11.85 -21.32 -7.46
N VAL A 394 11.25 -20.17 -7.15
CA VAL A 394 9.80 -20.00 -7.04
C VAL A 394 9.30 -19.22 -8.24
N ASN A 395 8.52 -19.85 -9.11
CA ASN A 395 7.88 -19.16 -10.22
C ASN A 395 6.51 -18.63 -9.77
N SER A 396 6.47 -17.33 -9.46
CA SER A 396 5.30 -16.65 -8.91
C SER A 396 5.35 -15.13 -9.06
N GLU A 397 4.18 -14.50 -9.18
CA GLU A 397 4.02 -13.03 -9.23
C GLU A 397 3.99 -12.41 -7.83
N GLN A 398 4.90 -12.80 -6.95
CA GLN A 398 4.96 -12.25 -5.59
C GLN A 398 5.34 -10.76 -5.60
N PRO A 399 4.88 -9.97 -4.61
CA PRO A 399 5.20 -8.55 -4.57
C PRO A 399 6.71 -8.35 -4.33
N LYS A 400 7.25 -7.24 -4.85
CA LYS A 400 8.69 -6.90 -4.76
C LYS A 400 9.13 -6.62 -3.32
N VAL A 401 9.46 -7.67 -2.57
CA VAL A 401 10.01 -7.64 -1.20
C VAL A 401 11.04 -8.75 -0.97
N ALA A 402 11.81 -8.61 0.09
CA ALA A 402 12.56 -9.71 0.68
C ALA A 402 12.02 -10.02 2.08
N VAL A 403 11.93 -11.29 2.45
CA VAL A 403 11.54 -11.73 3.79
C VAL A 403 12.66 -12.56 4.40
N LEU A 404 13.02 -12.25 5.64
CA LEU A 404 14.00 -13.00 6.42
C LEU A 404 13.28 -13.61 7.62
N CYS A 405 13.38 -14.93 7.76
CA CYS A 405 12.72 -15.70 8.81
C CYS A 405 13.74 -16.38 9.70
N SER A 406 13.57 -16.21 11.01
CA SER A 406 14.30 -16.87 12.08
C SER A 406 13.28 -17.26 13.15
N GLN A 407 13.58 -18.25 13.98
CA GLN A 407 12.69 -18.67 15.06
C GLN A 407 12.15 -17.49 15.90
N GLY A 408 10.82 -17.33 15.86
CA GLY A 408 10.04 -16.28 16.50
C GLY A 408 10.27 -14.87 15.94
N LEU A 409 10.81 -14.71 14.74
CA LEU A 409 11.12 -13.42 14.10
C LEU A 409 11.02 -13.50 12.58
N SER A 410 10.18 -12.66 12.01
CA SER A 410 10.04 -12.46 10.57
C SER A 410 10.24 -10.99 10.21
N LEU A 411 11.18 -10.70 9.32
CA LEU A 411 11.43 -9.35 8.80
C LEU A 411 10.97 -9.26 7.36
N ILE A 412 10.11 -8.30 7.04
CA ILE A 412 9.73 -7.97 5.67
C ILE A 412 10.46 -6.68 5.28
N TYR A 413 11.29 -6.76 4.25
CA TYR A 413 12.04 -5.66 3.68
C TYR A 413 11.43 -5.24 2.34
N TRP A 414 11.11 -3.95 2.24
CA TRP A 414 10.62 -3.31 1.02
C TRP A 414 11.52 -2.15 0.64
N ILE A 415 11.75 -2.00 -0.66
CA ILE A 415 12.44 -0.87 -1.27
C ILE A 415 11.65 -0.41 -2.51
N ASP A 416 11.62 0.89 -2.76
CA ASP A 416 10.99 1.43 -3.97
C ASP A 416 11.82 1.15 -5.22
N HIS A 417 11.20 1.37 -6.39
CA HIS A 417 11.82 1.16 -7.69
C HIS A 417 13.10 1.98 -7.90
N ASP A 418 13.15 3.17 -7.29
CA ASP A 418 14.26 4.12 -7.45
C ASP A 418 15.36 3.94 -6.38
N TYR A 419 15.20 2.96 -5.48
CA TYR A 419 16.12 2.63 -4.39
C TYR A 419 16.34 3.75 -3.35
N GLU A 420 15.45 4.73 -3.31
CA GLU A 420 15.51 5.90 -2.41
C GLU A 420 14.82 5.64 -1.08
N SER A 421 13.72 4.86 -1.08
CA SER A 421 12.84 4.66 0.06
C SER A 421 12.83 3.21 0.47
N GLU A 422 13.19 2.95 1.74
CA GLU A 422 13.13 1.62 2.33
C GLU A 422 12.21 1.58 3.54
N LYS A 423 11.59 0.41 3.73
CA LYS A 423 10.77 0.11 4.90
C LYS A 423 11.03 -1.33 5.35
N ILE A 424 11.22 -1.50 6.66
CA ILE A 424 11.39 -2.79 7.33
C ILE A 424 10.22 -3.00 8.28
N TYR A 425 9.55 -4.13 8.20
CA TYR A 425 8.49 -4.53 9.13
C TYR A 425 8.99 -5.73 9.93
N CYS A 426 8.95 -5.60 11.26
CA CYS A 426 9.54 -6.56 12.18
C CYS A 426 8.46 -7.27 13.00
N PHE A 427 8.16 -8.51 12.63
CA PHE A 427 7.15 -9.34 13.28
C PHE A 427 7.85 -10.34 14.21
N GLU A 428 7.62 -10.24 15.52
CA GLU A 428 8.13 -11.21 16.50
C GLU A 428 7.24 -12.46 16.54
N THR A 429 7.20 -13.21 15.43
CA THR A 429 6.44 -14.45 15.26
C THR A 429 7.00 -15.32 14.13
N ASP A 430 6.59 -16.59 14.12
CA ASP A 430 6.80 -17.55 13.03
C ASP A 430 5.66 -17.57 12.01
N VAL A 431 4.56 -16.87 12.25
CA VAL A 431 3.35 -16.93 11.41
C VAL A 431 3.65 -16.57 9.96
N ILE A 432 4.47 -15.54 9.71
CA ILE A 432 4.82 -15.13 8.35
C ILE A 432 5.61 -16.24 7.63
N ASN A 433 6.58 -16.87 8.32
CA ASN A 433 7.33 -17.99 7.77
C ASN A 433 6.42 -19.17 7.44
N ASN A 434 5.56 -19.55 8.39
CA ASN A 434 4.60 -20.66 8.21
C ASN A 434 3.63 -20.40 7.06
N LEU A 435 3.24 -19.15 6.81
CA LEU A 435 2.38 -18.77 5.70
C LEU A 435 3.11 -18.94 4.37
N LEU A 436 4.33 -18.40 4.25
CA LEU A 436 5.10 -18.48 3.01
C LEU A 436 5.51 -19.92 2.70
N ASP A 437 5.92 -20.70 3.70
CA ASP A 437 6.24 -22.11 3.52
C ASP A 437 5.01 -22.92 3.05
N ARG A 438 3.81 -22.65 3.58
CA ARG A 438 2.56 -23.25 3.09
C ARG A 438 2.21 -22.82 1.68
N GLU A 439 2.41 -21.55 1.31
CA GLU A 439 2.17 -21.07 -0.07
C GLU A 439 3.11 -21.75 -1.07
N VAL A 440 4.34 -22.04 -0.65
CA VAL A 440 5.34 -22.75 -1.45
C VAL A 440 5.07 -24.26 -1.50
N ALA A 441 4.68 -24.88 -0.40
CA ALA A 441 4.38 -26.32 -0.34
C ALA A 441 3.02 -26.69 -0.94
N GLY A 442 2.02 -25.82 -0.84
CA GLY A 442 0.77 -25.93 -1.57
C GLY A 442 1.02 -25.62 -3.05
N SER A 443 0.39 -26.36 -3.96
CA SER A 443 0.56 -26.28 -5.42
C SER A 443 0.29 -24.91 -6.09
N THR A 444 0.20 -23.82 -5.33
CA THR A 444 0.04 -22.44 -5.76
C THR A 444 1.30 -21.84 -6.39
N LEU A 445 2.49 -22.27 -5.97
CA LEU A 445 3.76 -21.80 -6.52
C LEU A 445 4.49 -22.96 -7.19
N SER A 446 4.87 -22.79 -8.46
CA SER A 446 5.67 -23.82 -9.14
C SER A 446 7.12 -23.69 -8.70
N ILE A 447 7.63 -24.73 -8.01
CA ILE A 447 9.02 -24.81 -7.57
C ILE A 447 9.83 -25.52 -8.65
N MET A 448 10.96 -24.94 -8.99
CA MET A 448 12.02 -25.62 -9.74
C MET A 448 13.18 -25.88 -8.80
N ASP A 449 13.64 -27.13 -8.77
CA ASP A 449 14.81 -27.51 -7.99
C ASP A 449 16.05 -26.84 -8.58
N PHE A 450 16.85 -26.24 -7.70
CA PHE A 450 18.13 -25.68 -8.08
C PHE A 450 19.16 -26.80 -8.22
N SER A 451 20.03 -26.71 -9.24
CA SER A 451 21.17 -27.61 -9.36
C SER A 451 22.44 -26.85 -9.75
N PRO A 452 23.63 -27.33 -9.36
CA PRO A 452 24.90 -26.74 -9.81
C PRO A 452 25.01 -26.68 -11.34
N GLU A 453 24.47 -27.68 -12.05
CA GLU A 453 24.47 -27.71 -13.52
C GLU A 453 23.55 -26.63 -14.11
N LEU A 454 22.38 -26.41 -13.51
CA LEU A 454 21.47 -25.33 -13.89
C LEU A 454 22.14 -23.97 -13.71
N TRP A 455 22.86 -23.79 -12.60
CA TRP A 455 23.62 -22.57 -12.30
C TRP A 455 24.75 -22.32 -13.30
N GLN A 456 25.53 -23.33 -13.64
CA GLN A 456 26.59 -23.19 -14.65
C GLN A 456 26.01 -22.93 -16.03
N SER A 457 24.92 -23.61 -16.42
CA SER A 457 24.20 -23.33 -17.67
C SER A 457 23.71 -21.88 -17.72
N TYR A 458 23.21 -21.37 -16.60
CA TYR A 458 22.81 -19.97 -16.48
C TYR A 458 23.99 -19.02 -16.70
N LEU A 459 25.11 -19.19 -15.98
CA LEU A 459 26.30 -18.35 -16.16
C LEU A 459 26.87 -18.42 -17.58
N ASP A 460 26.89 -19.61 -18.19
CA ASP A 460 27.33 -19.82 -19.57
C ASP A 460 26.43 -19.11 -20.59
N GLU A 461 25.12 -19.14 -20.39
CA GLU A 461 24.16 -18.44 -21.24
C GLU A 461 24.38 -16.92 -21.14
N LEU A 462 24.55 -16.40 -19.92
CA LEU A 462 24.85 -14.98 -19.69
C LEU A 462 26.15 -14.53 -20.38
N LEU A 463 27.18 -15.38 -20.34
CA LEU A 463 28.45 -15.16 -21.05
C LEU A 463 28.27 -15.14 -22.57
N LYS A 464 27.39 -15.98 -23.12
CA LYS A 464 27.05 -16.02 -24.55
C LYS A 464 26.22 -14.81 -24.98
N THR A 465 25.27 -14.33 -24.17
CA THR A 465 24.49 -13.11 -24.50
C THR A 465 25.38 -11.88 -24.62
N LYS A 466 26.49 -11.84 -23.87
CA LYS A 466 27.53 -10.81 -23.95
C LYS A 466 28.21 -10.73 -25.33
N LEU A 467 28.26 -11.84 -26.07
CA LEU A 467 28.85 -11.93 -27.43
C LEU A 467 27.88 -11.52 -28.56
N HIS A 468 26.59 -11.33 -28.27
CA HIS A 468 25.59 -10.91 -29.28
C HIS A 468 25.19 -9.43 -29.18
N ASN A 469 25.56 -8.75 -28.10
CA ASN A 469 25.29 -7.32 -27.87
C ASN A 469 26.56 -6.44 -27.96
N LEU A 470 27.68 -7.01 -28.42
CA LEU A 470 28.87 -6.32 -28.93
C LEU A 470 28.82 -6.37 -30.46
#